data_AF-A0A0G0ZCW9-F1
#
_entry.id   AF-A0A0G0ZCW9-F1
#
_cell.length_a   1.000
_cell.length_b   1.000
_cell.length_c   1.000
_cell.angle_alpha   90.00
_cell.angle_beta   90.00
_cell.angle_gamma   90.00
#
_symmetry.space_group_name_H-M   'P 1'
#
loop_
_entity.id
_entity.type
_entity.pdbx_description
1 polymer ?
#
loop_
_entity_poly.entity_id
_entity_poly.type
_entity_poly.pdbx_seq_one_letter_code
_entity_poly.pdbx_strand_id
1 'polypeptide(L)'
;MSMRKKAVILSTIAIFVLVASTVYFNIAEQRAVDRSKIPEKVELSKGFQKWITNLKNKDFIIGADEFRLVEENEIYNTKWMKVNSIDEPGKKEELELMLKKHSDVDKVEYSPSKREFIDYRNIARDGYLSNEVRLYGLKEDKILDARILDCSAKANCYFDRAYFLDNDVFVISEISRNIDKKDETTLVCLLTENCEYTFKVHVIDLVNNSRLIYESDPFTLVLNDKLRDL
;
A
#
# COMPACT_ATOMS: atom_id res chain seq x y z
N MET A 1 33.59 -18.90 -44.29
CA MET A 1 32.52 -17.86 -44.22
C MET A 1 33.08 -16.55 -44.75
N SER A 2 32.48 -15.97 -45.82
CA SER A 2 32.98 -14.75 -46.48
C SER A 2 33.13 -13.58 -45.50
N MET A 3 34.19 -12.78 -45.67
CA MET A 3 34.50 -11.61 -44.83
C MET A 3 33.31 -10.63 -44.74
N ARG A 4 32.53 -10.52 -45.82
CA ARG A 4 31.26 -9.77 -45.88
C ARG A 4 30.20 -10.31 -44.90
N LYS A 5 30.06 -11.64 -44.79
CA LYS A 5 29.10 -12.27 -43.87
C LYS A 5 29.49 -12.03 -42.40
N LYS A 6 30.78 -12.07 -42.07
CA LYS A 6 31.27 -11.74 -40.72
C LYS A 6 31.00 -10.28 -40.36
N ALA A 7 31.24 -9.35 -41.28
CA ALA A 7 30.96 -7.93 -41.08
C ALA A 7 29.46 -7.66 -40.87
N VAL A 8 28.58 -8.26 -41.67
CA VAL A 8 27.13 -8.11 -41.49
C VAL A 8 26.66 -8.65 -40.13
N ILE A 9 27.15 -9.83 -39.72
CA ILE A 9 26.79 -10.41 -38.41
C ILE A 9 27.24 -9.50 -37.25
N LEU A 10 28.47 -8.98 -37.31
CA LEU A 10 28.99 -8.04 -36.31
C LEU A 10 28.16 -6.76 -36.23
N SER A 11 27.79 -6.18 -37.38
CA SER A 11 26.94 -4.99 -37.42
C SER A 11 25.54 -5.26 -36.84
N THR A 12 24.93 -6.40 -37.15
CA THR A 12 23.62 -6.77 -36.59
C THR A 12 23.68 -6.94 -35.07
N ILE A 13 24.73 -7.59 -34.54
CA ILE A 13 24.93 -7.73 -33.10
C ILE A 13 25.11 -6.36 -32.44
N ALA A 14 25.92 -5.47 -33.05
CA ALA A 14 26.13 -4.13 -32.53
C ALA A 14 24.83 -3.31 -32.46
N ILE A 15 24.00 -3.37 -33.51
CA ILE A 15 22.67 -2.73 -33.52
C ILE A 15 21.79 -3.32 -32.41
N PHE A 16 21.76 -4.64 -32.26
CA PHE A 16 20.94 -5.28 -31.22
C PHE A 16 21.38 -4.87 -29.81
N VAL A 17 22.68 -4.82 -29.54
CA VAL A 17 23.25 -4.37 -28.27
C VAL A 17 22.89 -2.90 -28.00
N LEU A 18 22.98 -2.03 -29.02
CA LEU A 18 22.59 -0.62 -28.91
C LEU A 18 21.12 -0.44 -28.58
N VAL A 19 20.23 -1.16 -29.27
CA VAL A 19 18.78 -1.12 -29.00
C VAL A 19 18.48 -1.65 -27.61
N ALA A 20 19.02 -2.81 -27.23
CA ALA A 20 18.83 -3.39 -25.91
C ALA A 20 19.33 -2.47 -24.79
N SER A 21 20.49 -1.84 -24.98
CA SER A 21 21.06 -0.88 -24.02
C SER A 21 20.16 0.35 -23.87
N THR A 22 19.66 0.90 -24.99
CA THR A 22 18.78 2.08 -24.96
C THR A 22 17.47 1.77 -24.25
N VAL A 23 16.86 0.61 -24.54
CA VAL A 23 15.66 0.15 -23.84
C VAL A 23 15.94 -0.04 -22.35
N TYR A 24 17.08 -0.65 -22.00
CA TYR A 24 17.48 -0.84 -20.60
C TYR A 24 17.66 0.50 -19.86
N PHE A 25 18.36 1.46 -20.46
CA PHE A 25 18.56 2.79 -19.85
C PHE A 25 17.24 3.53 -19.67
N ASN A 26 16.35 3.52 -20.67
CA ASN A 26 15.03 4.12 -20.54
C ASN A 26 14.21 3.47 -19.41
N ILE A 27 14.23 2.14 -19.30
CA ILE A 27 13.54 1.43 -18.22
C ILE A 27 14.15 1.78 -16.86
N ALA A 28 15.48 1.86 -16.78
CA ALA A 28 16.18 2.18 -15.53
C ALA A 28 15.90 3.62 -15.07
N GLU A 29 15.91 4.57 -16.00
CA GLU A 29 15.60 5.98 -15.76
C GLU A 29 14.14 6.16 -15.35
N GLN A 30 13.22 5.51 -16.07
CA GLN A 30 11.80 5.53 -15.73
C GLN A 30 11.55 4.92 -14.35
N ARG A 31 12.18 3.79 -14.01
CA ARG A 31 12.12 3.22 -12.66
C ARG A 31 12.69 4.15 -11.59
N ALA A 32 13.76 4.89 -11.88
CA ALA A 32 14.34 5.84 -10.94
C ALA A 32 13.38 7.01 -10.67
N VAL A 33 12.71 7.52 -11.71
CA VAL A 33 11.67 8.56 -11.59
C VAL A 33 10.45 8.03 -10.84
N ASP A 34 9.93 6.86 -11.22
CA ASP A 34 8.76 6.21 -10.60
C ASP A 34 8.99 5.86 -9.12
N ARG A 35 10.26 5.67 -8.72
CA ARG A 35 10.65 5.40 -7.34
C ARG A 35 10.98 6.65 -6.53
N SER A 36 10.94 7.83 -7.13
CA SER A 36 11.24 9.08 -6.42
C SER A 36 10.00 9.78 -5.86
N LYS A 37 8.82 9.50 -6.42
CA LYS A 37 7.54 10.15 -6.11
C LYS A 37 6.40 9.15 -6.11
N ILE A 38 5.28 9.53 -5.49
CA ILE A 38 4.03 8.76 -5.59
C ILE A 38 3.66 8.55 -7.07
N PRO A 39 3.15 7.37 -7.46
CA PRO A 39 2.74 7.13 -8.84
C PRO A 39 1.61 8.05 -9.28
N GLU A 40 1.65 8.52 -10.53
CA GLU A 40 0.66 9.46 -11.08
C GLU A 40 -0.79 8.94 -10.94
N LYS A 41 -1.01 7.63 -11.12
CA LYS A 41 -2.32 7.00 -10.93
C LYS A 41 -2.86 7.16 -9.50
N VAL A 42 -1.98 7.16 -8.50
CA VAL A 42 -2.34 7.40 -7.09
C VAL A 42 -2.60 8.89 -6.90
N GLU A 43 -1.69 9.75 -7.34
CA GLU A 43 -1.80 11.20 -7.20
C GLU A 43 -3.11 11.72 -7.81
N LEU A 44 -3.44 11.34 -9.05
CA LEU A 44 -4.65 11.78 -9.74
C LEU A 44 -5.94 11.09 -9.24
N SER A 45 -5.83 10.10 -8.35
CA SER A 45 -7.00 9.39 -7.85
C SER A 45 -7.88 10.29 -6.98
N LYS A 46 -9.20 10.13 -7.10
CA LYS A 46 -10.18 10.84 -6.27
C LYS A 46 -9.96 10.59 -4.77
N GLY A 47 -9.54 9.37 -4.41
CA GLY A 47 -9.24 8.97 -3.04
C GLY A 47 -8.11 9.80 -2.44
N PHE A 48 -6.98 9.89 -3.15
CA PHE A 48 -5.82 10.67 -2.74
C PHE A 48 -6.13 12.17 -2.66
N GLN A 49 -6.72 12.73 -3.71
CA GLN A 49 -7.04 14.16 -3.77
C GLN A 49 -7.98 14.59 -2.65
N LYS A 50 -9.00 13.78 -2.34
CA LYS A 50 -9.90 14.04 -1.21
C LYS A 50 -9.18 13.93 0.13
N TRP A 51 -8.28 12.97 0.28
CA TRP A 51 -7.49 12.78 1.49
C TRP A 51 -6.55 13.97 1.75
N ILE A 52 -5.71 14.34 0.77
CA ILE A 52 -4.82 15.52 0.88
C ILE A 52 -5.61 16.80 1.15
N THR A 53 -6.75 16.99 0.46
CA THR A 53 -7.62 18.17 0.71
C THR A 53 -8.14 18.18 2.14
N ASN A 54 -8.57 17.03 2.67
CA ASN A 54 -9.02 16.92 4.07
C ASN A 54 -7.89 17.22 5.06
N LEU A 55 -6.66 16.80 4.78
CA LEU A 55 -5.50 17.12 5.61
C LEU A 55 -5.18 18.63 5.57
N LYS A 56 -5.20 19.25 4.38
CA LYS A 56 -5.01 20.70 4.22
C LYS A 56 -6.05 21.51 5.00
N ASN A 57 -7.30 21.08 4.98
CA ASN A 57 -8.37 21.72 5.76
C ASN A 57 -8.18 21.62 7.29
N LYS A 58 -7.25 20.77 7.75
CA LYS A 58 -6.88 20.59 9.16
C LYS A 58 -5.52 21.21 9.50
N ASP A 59 -5.05 22.12 8.63
CA ASP A 59 -3.81 22.88 8.73
C ASP A 59 -2.53 22.06 8.51
N PHE A 60 -2.62 20.87 7.89
CA PHE A 60 -1.43 20.18 7.40
C PHE A 60 -0.98 20.78 6.07
N ILE A 61 0.27 21.27 6.03
CA ILE A 61 0.93 21.64 4.78
C ILE A 61 1.48 20.34 4.20
N ILE A 62 0.73 19.73 3.28
CA ILE A 62 1.14 18.48 2.63
C ILE A 62 0.73 18.41 1.17
N GLY A 63 1.62 17.92 0.32
CA GLY A 63 1.44 17.74 -1.12
C GLY A 63 1.89 16.35 -1.59
N ALA A 64 1.60 16.00 -2.85
CA ALA A 64 2.04 14.73 -3.42
C ALA A 64 3.58 14.66 -3.58
N ASP A 65 4.20 15.82 -3.78
CA ASP A 65 5.64 16.03 -3.95
C ASP A 65 6.44 15.86 -2.65
N GLU A 66 5.78 15.88 -1.49
CA GLU A 66 6.42 15.65 -0.19
C GLU A 66 6.64 14.15 0.09
N PHE A 67 6.00 13.26 -0.67
CA PHE A 67 6.10 11.83 -0.45
C PHE A 67 7.22 11.18 -1.26
N ARG A 68 8.05 10.38 -0.59
CA ARG A 68 9.16 9.65 -1.20
C ARG A 68 9.08 8.17 -0.91
N LEU A 69 9.46 7.33 -1.86
CA LEU A 69 9.51 5.89 -1.65
C LEU A 69 10.61 5.58 -0.62
N VAL A 70 10.21 4.94 0.48
CA VAL A 70 11.13 4.53 1.56
C VAL A 70 11.33 3.02 1.59
N GLU A 71 10.33 2.25 1.17
CA GLU A 71 10.37 0.80 1.28
C GLU A 71 9.55 0.12 0.17
N GLU A 72 10.06 -1.00 -0.34
CA GLU A 72 9.36 -1.91 -1.25
C GLU A 72 9.38 -3.30 -0.61
N ASN A 73 8.20 -3.85 -0.36
CA ASN A 73 8.00 -5.10 0.37
C ASN A 73 7.08 -6.04 -0.40
N GLU A 74 7.16 -7.34 -0.12
CA GLU A 74 6.14 -8.29 -0.54
C GLU A 74 4.94 -8.27 0.42
N ILE A 75 3.73 -8.44 -0.11
CA ILE A 75 2.50 -8.45 0.70
C ILE A 75 2.30 -9.83 1.33
N TYR A 76 2.44 -10.88 0.53
CA TYR A 76 2.16 -12.24 0.92
C TYR A 76 3.37 -12.87 1.61
N ASN A 77 3.35 -12.83 2.94
CA ASN A 77 4.11 -13.79 3.73
C ASN A 77 3.19 -14.99 4.04
N THR A 78 3.64 -16.21 3.76
CA THR A 78 2.87 -17.45 3.98
C THR A 78 2.39 -17.63 5.43
N LYS A 79 2.97 -16.88 6.38
CA LYS A 79 2.54 -16.87 7.79
C LYS A 79 1.22 -16.14 8.06
N TRP A 80 0.82 -15.18 7.22
CA TRP A 80 -0.28 -14.24 7.53
C TRP A 80 -1.41 -14.19 6.49
N MET A 81 -1.38 -15.12 5.54
CA MET A 81 -2.43 -15.28 4.52
C MET A 81 -3.06 -16.67 4.63
N LYS A 82 -4.38 -16.71 4.75
CA LYS A 82 -5.18 -17.94 4.59
C LYS A 82 -5.82 -17.91 3.22
N VAL A 83 -5.71 -19.03 2.52
CA VAL A 83 -6.30 -19.22 1.19
C VAL A 83 -7.16 -20.47 1.27
N ASN A 84 -8.46 -20.33 1.01
CA ASN A 84 -9.40 -21.45 0.93
C ASN A 84 -9.98 -21.49 -0.48
N SER A 85 -10.29 -22.68 -1.00
CA SER A 85 -11.06 -22.78 -2.24
C SER A 85 -12.53 -22.43 -1.99
N ILE A 86 -13.19 -21.75 -2.93
CA ILE A 86 -14.63 -21.50 -2.85
C ILE A 86 -15.45 -22.79 -2.95
N ASP A 87 -14.89 -23.84 -3.56
CA ASP A 87 -15.57 -25.13 -3.75
C ASP A 87 -15.57 -25.99 -2.48
N GLU A 88 -14.82 -25.59 -1.44
CA GLU A 88 -14.85 -26.27 -0.14
C GLU A 88 -16.23 -26.12 0.52
N PRO A 89 -16.79 -27.19 1.12
CA PRO A 89 -18.11 -27.15 1.74
C PRO A 89 -18.24 -26.03 2.78
N GLY A 90 -19.24 -25.16 2.62
CA GLY A 90 -19.53 -24.06 3.56
C GLY A 90 -18.74 -22.77 3.33
N LYS A 91 -17.71 -22.77 2.47
CA LYS A 91 -16.85 -21.59 2.27
C LYS A 91 -17.51 -20.47 1.49
N LYS A 92 -18.36 -20.82 0.53
CA LYS A 92 -19.15 -19.83 -0.22
C LYS A 92 -20.13 -19.09 0.70
N GLU A 93 -20.82 -19.81 1.58
CA GLU A 93 -21.75 -19.23 2.54
C GLU A 93 -21.02 -18.35 3.57
N GLU A 94 -19.83 -18.78 4.02
CA GLU A 94 -18.96 -17.99 4.90
C GLU A 94 -18.55 -16.67 4.23
N LEU A 95 -18.13 -16.71 2.97
CA LEU A 95 -17.79 -15.53 2.17
C LEU A 95 -18.98 -14.57 2.08
N GLU A 96 -20.15 -15.04 1.65
CA GLU A 96 -21.34 -14.21 1.48
C GLU A 96 -21.77 -13.56 2.80
N LEU A 97 -21.71 -14.31 3.91
CA LEU A 97 -21.99 -13.79 5.24
C LEU A 97 -20.99 -12.69 5.63
N MET A 98 -19.70 -12.90 5.39
CA MET A 98 -18.65 -11.94 5.72
C MET A 98 -18.75 -10.66 4.89
N LEU A 99 -18.99 -10.79 3.57
CA LEU A 99 -19.25 -9.65 2.68
C LEU A 99 -20.51 -8.89 3.09
N LYS A 100 -21.52 -9.54 3.66
CA LYS A 100 -22.72 -8.85 4.16
C LYS A 100 -22.51 -8.23 5.54
N LYS A 101 -21.80 -8.89 6.45
CA LYS A 101 -21.50 -8.38 7.80
C LYS A 101 -20.70 -7.07 7.75
N HIS A 102 -19.88 -6.91 6.72
CA HIS A 102 -19.00 -5.75 6.56
C HIS A 102 -19.56 -4.68 5.61
N SER A 103 -20.74 -4.91 5.01
CA SER A 103 -21.38 -3.88 4.19
C SER A 103 -21.80 -2.71 5.08
N ASP A 104 -21.54 -1.48 4.63
CA ASP A 104 -21.89 -0.24 5.33
C ASP A 104 -21.21 -0.06 6.70
N VAL A 105 -20.13 -0.81 6.97
CA VAL A 105 -19.29 -0.60 8.14
C VAL A 105 -18.29 0.51 7.84
N ASP A 106 -18.22 1.52 8.72
CA ASP A 106 -17.22 2.57 8.59
C ASP A 106 -15.79 2.01 8.66
N LYS A 107 -14.89 2.61 7.88
CA LYS A 107 -13.52 2.13 7.64
C LYS A 107 -13.43 0.69 7.11
N VAL A 108 -14.42 0.29 6.31
CA VAL A 108 -14.35 -0.84 5.41
C VAL A 108 -14.60 -0.36 3.99
N GLU A 109 -13.67 -0.67 3.09
CA GLU A 109 -13.77 -0.29 1.68
C GLU A 109 -13.88 -1.53 0.82
N TYR A 110 -14.86 -1.56 -0.08
CA TYR A 110 -15.05 -2.68 -1.02
C TYR A 110 -14.31 -2.42 -2.32
N SER A 111 -13.81 -3.49 -2.95
CA SER A 111 -13.29 -3.38 -4.31
C SER A 111 -14.39 -3.01 -5.30
N PRO A 112 -14.04 -2.49 -6.49
CA PRO A 112 -15.03 -2.15 -7.52
C PRO A 112 -15.95 -3.33 -7.89
N SER A 113 -15.43 -4.56 -7.88
CA SER A 113 -16.21 -5.78 -8.11
C SER A 113 -17.12 -6.18 -6.95
N LYS A 114 -16.91 -5.60 -5.75
CA LYS A 114 -17.56 -5.93 -4.49
C LYS A 114 -17.35 -7.38 -4.02
N ARG A 115 -16.35 -8.07 -4.58
CA ARG A 115 -16.00 -9.45 -4.20
C ARG A 115 -14.97 -9.51 -3.08
N GLU A 116 -14.33 -8.39 -2.76
CA GLU A 116 -13.43 -8.26 -1.62
C GLU A 116 -13.59 -6.91 -0.93
N PHE A 117 -13.05 -6.82 0.28
CA PHE A 117 -12.97 -5.59 1.03
C PHE A 117 -11.64 -5.48 1.80
N ILE A 118 -11.29 -4.23 2.10
CA ILE A 118 -10.22 -3.85 3.02
C ILE A 118 -10.89 -3.37 4.30
N ASP A 119 -10.60 -4.01 5.42
CA ASP A 119 -11.02 -3.58 6.74
C ASP A 119 -9.84 -2.98 7.48
N TYR A 120 -9.86 -1.66 7.63
CA TYR A 120 -8.82 -0.85 8.24
C TYR A 120 -9.32 -0.10 9.48
N ARG A 121 -10.35 -0.63 10.15
CA ARG A 121 -10.86 -0.06 11.40
C ARG A 121 -9.79 -0.07 12.49
N ASN A 122 -9.67 1.03 13.22
CA ASN A 122 -8.70 1.17 14.30
C ASN A 122 -9.20 0.56 15.64
N ILE A 123 -9.76 -0.65 15.59
CA ILE A 123 -10.27 -1.42 16.75
C ILE A 123 -9.89 -2.91 16.63
N ALA A 124 -9.79 -3.61 17.76
CA ALA A 124 -9.62 -5.06 17.72
C ALA A 124 -10.91 -5.76 17.26
N ARG A 125 -10.80 -6.72 16.33
CA ARG A 125 -11.94 -7.37 15.66
C ARG A 125 -11.55 -8.66 14.95
N ASP A 126 -12.39 -9.69 15.00
CA ASP A 126 -12.26 -10.91 14.17
C ASP A 126 -10.83 -11.53 14.12
N GLY A 127 -10.07 -11.45 15.22
CA GLY A 127 -8.68 -11.93 15.31
C GLY A 127 -7.59 -10.94 14.86
N TYR A 128 -7.98 -9.73 14.48
CA TYR A 128 -7.13 -8.61 14.08
C TYR A 128 -7.04 -7.55 15.19
N LEU A 129 -5.88 -6.93 15.32
CA LEU A 129 -5.65 -5.81 16.23
C LEU A 129 -6.02 -4.46 15.59
N SER A 130 -6.09 -3.40 16.38
CA SER A 130 -6.43 -2.04 15.91
C SER A 130 -5.38 -1.45 14.95
N ASN A 131 -4.14 -1.93 15.05
CA ASN A 131 -2.98 -1.56 14.24
C ASN A 131 -2.75 -2.54 13.07
N GLU A 132 -3.78 -3.29 12.67
CA GLU A 132 -3.73 -4.26 11.57
C GLU A 132 -4.82 -3.99 10.53
N VAL A 133 -4.46 -4.14 9.26
CA VAL A 133 -5.38 -4.08 8.13
C VAL A 133 -5.58 -5.46 7.54
N ARG A 134 -6.86 -5.81 7.34
CA ARG A 134 -7.29 -7.06 6.73
C ARG A 134 -7.72 -6.83 5.28
N LEU A 135 -7.28 -7.71 4.39
CA LEU A 135 -7.90 -7.95 3.10
C LEU A 135 -8.70 -9.24 3.18
N TYR A 136 -9.97 -9.20 2.81
CA TYR A 136 -10.81 -10.39 2.74
C TYR A 136 -11.68 -10.40 1.50
N GLY A 137 -11.71 -11.51 0.79
CA GLY A 137 -12.65 -11.69 -0.32
C GLY A 137 -12.25 -12.76 -1.32
N LEU A 138 -12.98 -12.79 -2.42
CA LEU A 138 -12.86 -13.80 -3.44
C LEU A 138 -12.09 -13.28 -4.65
N LYS A 139 -10.93 -13.88 -4.90
CA LYS A 139 -10.11 -13.67 -6.08
C LYS A 139 -10.09 -14.94 -6.90
N GLU A 140 -10.59 -14.84 -8.13
CA GLU A 140 -10.82 -16.00 -9.01
C GLU A 140 -11.71 -17.06 -8.33
N ASP A 141 -11.13 -18.21 -7.97
CA ASP A 141 -11.72 -19.36 -7.27
C ASP A 141 -11.29 -19.47 -5.81
N LYS A 142 -10.49 -18.51 -5.31
CA LYS A 142 -9.89 -18.56 -3.97
C LYS A 142 -10.39 -17.45 -3.07
N ILE A 143 -10.76 -17.82 -1.87
CA ILE A 143 -11.07 -16.88 -0.79
C ILE A 143 -9.77 -16.56 -0.08
N LEU A 144 -9.39 -15.29 -0.14
CA LEU A 144 -8.24 -14.72 0.54
C LEU A 144 -8.68 -14.10 1.87
N ASP A 145 -7.93 -14.41 2.93
CA ASP A 145 -8.03 -13.75 4.23
C ASP A 145 -6.61 -13.44 4.70
N ALA A 146 -6.19 -12.19 4.57
CA ALA A 146 -4.80 -11.79 4.75
C ALA A 146 -4.67 -10.55 5.64
N ARG A 147 -3.66 -10.58 6.53
CA ARG A 147 -3.14 -9.37 7.16
C ARG A 147 -2.16 -8.70 6.21
N ILE A 148 -2.60 -7.61 5.57
CA ILE A 148 -1.83 -6.93 4.52
C ILE A 148 -0.94 -5.81 5.07
N LEU A 149 -1.32 -5.23 6.21
CA LEU A 149 -0.51 -4.24 6.93
C LEU A 149 -0.58 -4.55 8.43
N ASP A 150 0.57 -4.43 9.08
CA ASP A 150 0.72 -4.40 10.51
C ASP A 150 1.67 -3.25 10.89
N CYS A 151 1.32 -2.55 11.95
CA CYS A 151 2.18 -1.53 12.50
C CYS A 151 2.65 -1.89 13.90
N SER A 152 3.87 -1.51 14.28
CA SER A 152 4.32 -1.61 15.67
C SER A 152 3.43 -0.79 16.60
N ALA A 153 2.99 -1.39 17.72
CA ALA A 153 2.22 -0.67 18.74
C ALA A 153 2.95 0.59 19.26
N LYS A 154 4.29 0.59 19.27
CA LYS A 154 5.10 1.75 19.67
C LYS A 154 4.98 2.95 18.74
N ALA A 155 4.57 2.72 17.49
CA ALA A 155 4.48 3.75 16.46
C ALA A 155 3.12 4.47 16.45
N ASN A 156 2.18 4.08 17.34
CA ASN A 156 0.86 4.71 17.45
C ASN A 156 0.16 4.86 16.09
N CYS A 157 0.20 3.82 15.26
CA CYS A 157 -0.35 3.94 13.91
C CYS A 157 -1.86 4.11 13.91
N TYR A 158 -2.31 4.94 12.97
CA TYR A 158 -3.69 5.13 12.64
C TYR A 158 -3.88 5.00 11.13
N PHE A 159 -4.72 4.05 10.71
CA PHE A 159 -5.11 3.94 9.30
C PHE A 159 -6.28 4.89 9.04
N ASP A 160 -6.02 5.86 8.18
CA ASP A 160 -6.94 6.98 7.97
C ASP A 160 -7.96 6.65 6.88
N ARG A 161 -7.47 6.25 5.70
CA ARG A 161 -8.29 5.95 4.53
C ARG A 161 -7.72 4.79 3.71
N ALA A 162 -8.60 3.92 3.21
CA ALA A 162 -8.30 3.00 2.13
C ALA A 162 -9.17 3.30 0.90
N TYR A 163 -8.67 3.00 -0.30
CA TYR A 163 -9.43 3.04 -1.55
C TYR A 163 -8.79 2.18 -2.62
N PHE A 164 -9.63 1.61 -3.49
CA PHE A 164 -9.19 0.84 -4.64
C PHE A 164 -8.93 1.74 -5.85
N LEU A 165 -7.82 1.50 -6.55
CA LEU A 165 -7.55 2.07 -7.88
C LEU A 165 -8.14 1.20 -8.99
N ASP A 166 -8.16 -0.12 -8.76
CA ASP A 166 -8.88 -1.15 -9.51
C ASP A 166 -9.09 -2.36 -8.57
N ASN A 167 -9.46 -3.55 -9.05
CA ASN A 167 -9.70 -4.70 -8.16
C ASN A 167 -8.43 -5.25 -7.50
N ASP A 168 -7.26 -5.03 -8.11
CA ASP A 168 -6.02 -5.66 -7.67
C ASP A 168 -5.03 -4.68 -7.05
N VAL A 169 -5.21 -3.39 -7.32
CA VAL A 169 -4.37 -2.31 -6.81
C VAL A 169 -5.19 -1.37 -5.94
N PHE A 170 -4.71 -1.15 -4.72
CA PHE A 170 -5.35 -0.26 -3.77
C PHE A 170 -4.33 0.50 -2.93
N VAL A 171 -4.83 1.53 -2.26
CA VAL A 171 -4.01 2.46 -1.49
C VAL A 171 -4.55 2.55 -0.07
N ILE A 172 -3.65 2.55 0.90
CA ILE A 172 -3.96 2.78 2.31
C ILE A 172 -3.10 3.92 2.82
N SER A 173 -3.73 4.89 3.45
CA SER A 173 -3.05 5.98 4.15
C SER A 173 -2.92 5.68 5.64
N GLU A 174 -1.76 6.01 6.18
CA GLU A 174 -1.39 5.78 7.57
C GLU A 174 -0.77 7.05 8.14
N ILE A 175 -1.03 7.30 9.41
CA ILE A 175 -0.28 8.25 10.23
C ILE A 175 0.44 7.44 11.28
N SER A 176 1.74 7.60 11.41
CA SER A 176 2.51 6.91 12.43
C SER A 176 3.73 7.68 12.87
N ARG A 177 4.25 7.35 14.05
CA ARG A 177 5.43 8.02 14.57
C ARG A 177 6.63 7.82 13.64
N ASN A 178 7.43 8.85 13.49
CA ASN A 178 8.70 8.79 12.78
C ASN A 178 9.77 8.10 13.66
N ILE A 179 9.69 6.77 13.74
CA ILE A 179 10.60 5.95 14.54
C ILE A 179 11.12 4.78 13.72
N ASP A 180 12.36 4.36 14.00
CA ASP A 180 12.86 3.10 13.47
C ASP A 180 12.13 1.95 14.17
N LYS A 181 11.42 1.12 13.39
CA LYS A 181 10.69 -0.05 13.90
C LYS A 181 11.61 -1.06 14.58
N LYS A 182 12.91 -1.07 14.27
CA LYS A 182 13.92 -1.97 14.83
C LYS A 182 14.59 -1.41 16.08
N ASP A 183 14.39 -0.14 16.40
CA ASP A 183 14.98 0.47 17.58
C ASP A 183 14.18 0.10 18.84
N GLU A 184 14.77 -0.76 19.67
CA GLU A 184 14.18 -1.19 20.92
C GLU A 184 14.23 -0.09 22.00
N THR A 185 15.12 0.89 21.85
CA THR A 185 15.36 1.96 22.82
C THR A 185 14.46 3.17 22.64
N THR A 186 13.71 3.23 21.53
CA THR A 186 12.77 4.31 21.26
C THR A 186 11.74 4.41 22.40
N LEU A 187 11.68 5.60 23.01
CA LEU A 187 10.73 5.90 24.08
C LEU A 187 9.29 5.80 23.58
N VAL A 188 8.43 5.27 24.45
CA VAL A 188 6.98 5.27 24.22
C VAL A 188 6.51 6.72 24.24
N CYS A 189 5.76 7.10 23.23
CA CYS A 189 5.04 8.37 23.17
C CYS A 189 3.57 8.10 23.46
N LEU A 190 3.01 8.79 24.44
CA LEU A 190 1.58 8.72 24.70
C LEU A 190 0.80 9.52 23.64
N LEU A 191 -0.44 9.12 23.35
CA LEU A 191 -1.29 9.79 22.36
C LEU A 191 -1.59 11.26 22.71
N THR A 192 -1.40 11.64 23.97
CA THR A 192 -1.58 13.00 24.52
C THR A 192 -0.31 13.84 24.52
N GLU A 193 0.81 13.28 24.08
CA GLU A 193 2.11 13.96 24.03
C GLU A 193 2.41 14.46 22.62
N ASN A 194 3.26 15.50 22.54
CA ASN A 194 3.79 15.98 21.28
C ASN A 194 4.89 15.05 20.81
N CYS A 195 4.66 14.41 19.67
CA CYS A 195 5.63 13.52 19.06
C CYS A 195 5.74 13.78 17.57
N GLU A 196 6.83 13.30 17.00
CA GLU A 196 7.07 13.38 15.56
C GLU A 196 6.38 12.22 14.84
N TYR A 197 5.61 12.56 13.82
CA TYR A 197 4.84 11.67 12.96
C TYR A 197 5.18 11.91 11.50
N THR A 198 4.86 10.92 10.68
CA THR A 198 4.88 10.99 9.22
C THR A 198 3.55 10.49 8.67
N PHE A 199 3.17 11.02 7.50
CA PHE A 199 2.11 10.42 6.70
C PHE A 199 2.73 9.37 5.80
N LYS A 200 2.06 8.23 5.69
CA LYS A 200 2.47 7.12 4.82
C LYS A 200 1.36 6.78 3.86
N VAL A 201 1.75 6.47 2.63
CA VAL A 201 0.89 6.00 1.55
C VAL A 201 1.41 4.64 1.12
N HIS A 202 0.64 3.60 1.43
CA HIS A 202 0.91 2.23 1.02
C HIS A 202 0.19 1.97 -0.29
N VAL A 203 0.94 1.75 -1.37
CA VAL A 203 0.40 1.30 -2.65
C VAL A 203 0.59 -0.20 -2.73
N ILE A 204 -0.50 -0.93 -2.82
CA ILE A 204 -0.54 -2.39 -2.68
C ILE A 204 -1.05 -2.96 -3.99
N ASP A 205 -0.25 -3.83 -4.61
CA ASP A 205 -0.53 -4.50 -5.87
C ASP A 205 -0.55 -6.01 -5.65
N LEU A 206 -1.75 -6.59 -5.69
CA LEU A 206 -1.97 -8.01 -5.46
C LEU A 206 -1.51 -8.89 -6.62
N VAL A 207 -1.36 -8.35 -7.85
CA VAL A 207 -0.87 -9.12 -9.02
C VAL A 207 0.64 -9.28 -8.91
N ASN A 208 1.34 -8.19 -8.59
CA ASN A 208 2.79 -8.18 -8.49
C ASN A 208 3.31 -8.59 -7.09
N ASN A 209 2.41 -8.89 -6.16
CA ASN A 209 2.73 -9.18 -4.75
C ASN A 209 3.63 -8.08 -4.14
N SER A 210 3.33 -6.81 -4.42
CA SER A 210 4.20 -5.70 -4.02
C SER A 210 3.47 -4.66 -3.19
N ARG A 211 4.17 -4.14 -2.19
CA ARG A 211 3.77 -3.02 -1.34
C ARG A 211 4.85 -1.96 -1.41
N LEU A 212 4.51 -0.83 -2.00
CA LEU A 212 5.33 0.36 -2.03
C LEU A 212 4.90 1.29 -0.90
N ILE A 213 5.85 1.73 -0.07
CA ILE A 213 5.59 2.63 1.05
C ILE A 213 6.21 3.98 0.73
N TYR A 214 5.36 4.99 0.59
CA TYR A 214 5.77 6.37 0.42
C TYR A 214 5.56 7.13 1.71
N GLU A 215 6.55 7.91 2.13
CA GLU A 215 6.56 8.63 3.41
C GLU A 215 6.76 10.12 3.17
N SER A 216 5.98 10.94 3.89
CA SER A 216 6.11 12.41 3.89
C SER A 216 7.29 12.87 4.74
N ASP A 217 7.60 14.16 4.68
CA ASP A 217 8.47 14.78 5.68
C ASP A 217 7.84 14.69 7.09
N PRO A 218 8.66 14.62 8.16
CA PRO A 218 8.17 14.52 9.53
C PRO A 218 7.55 15.82 10.06
N PHE A 219 6.57 15.68 10.96
CA PHE A 219 5.88 16.80 11.61
C PHE A 219 5.50 16.46 13.04
N THR A 220 5.36 17.47 13.91
CA THR A 220 5.03 17.26 15.33
C THR A 220 3.55 17.51 15.61
N LEU A 221 2.92 16.62 16.38
CA LEU A 221 1.54 16.79 16.84
C LEU A 221 1.22 15.96 18.10
N VAL A 222 0.08 16.28 18.72
CA VAL A 222 -0.61 15.43 19.70
C VAL A 222 -1.67 14.60 18.98
N LEU A 223 -1.52 13.28 18.95
CA LEU A 223 -2.32 12.43 18.04
C LEU A 223 -3.79 12.44 18.44
N ASN A 224 -4.07 12.41 19.74
CA ASN A 224 -5.44 12.38 20.25
C ASN A 224 -6.26 13.62 19.86
N ASP A 225 -5.62 14.77 19.71
CA ASP A 225 -6.30 16.02 19.33
C ASP A 225 -6.80 15.99 17.89
N LYS A 226 -6.16 15.19 17.03
CA LYS A 226 -6.49 15.10 15.60
C LYS A 226 -7.23 13.80 15.24
N LEU A 227 -7.16 12.75 16.07
CA LEU A 227 -7.82 11.45 15.83
C LEU A 227 -9.34 11.54 15.68
N ARG A 228 -10.00 12.44 16.41
CA ARG A 228 -11.46 12.63 16.28
C ARG A 228 -11.87 13.31 14.99
N ASP A 229 -10.94 14.05 14.40
CA ASP A 229 -11.17 14.84 13.20
C ASP A 229 -10.72 14.09 11.93
N LEU A 230 -9.84 13.09 12.05
CA LEU A 230 -9.30 12.18 11.01
C LEU A 230 -10.24 11.02 10.65
#